data_AF-A0A969EYI2-F1
#
_entry.id   AF-A0A969EYI2-F1
#
_cell.length_a   1.000
_cell.length_b   1.000
_cell.length_c   1.000
_cell.angle_alpha   90.00
_cell.angle_beta   90.00
_cell.angle_gamma   90.00
#
_symmetry.space_group_name_H-M   'P 1'
#
loop_
_entity.id
_entity.type
_entity.pdbx_description
1 polymer ?
#
loop_
_entity_poly.entity_id
_entity_poly.type
_entity_poly.pdbx_seq_one_letter_code
_entity_poly.pdbx_strand_id
1 'polypeptide(L)'
;MLNDPLAIVLFTVVLTLALSGAEPSALRVTLDVVRVAAGGVVIGAAFGAAAWLIFHCVREELGKVLCTLTVAYASFLAAEAVGASGVFATLAAALVVDARVERRESADLALRLGALWRVLGYVAAAVLF
;
A
#
# COMPACT_ATOMS: atom_id res chain seq x y z
N MET A 1 8.08 6.55 -7.55
CA MET A 1 7.03 6.43 -6.50
C MET A 1 7.57 5.88 -5.18
N LEU A 2 8.86 5.52 -5.04
CA LEU A 2 9.40 4.99 -3.78
C LEU A 2 9.76 6.08 -2.76
N ASN A 3 10.00 7.31 -3.20
CA ASN A 3 10.39 8.43 -2.34
C ASN A 3 9.28 8.81 -1.34
N ASP A 4 8.00 8.79 -1.75
CA ASP A 4 6.90 9.24 -0.88
C ASP A 4 6.65 8.26 0.29
N PRO A 5 6.50 6.93 0.05
CA PRO A 5 6.37 5.97 1.15
C PRO A 5 7.58 5.95 2.09
N LEU A 6 8.80 6.08 1.53
CA LEU A 6 10.02 6.10 2.32
C LEU A 6 10.09 7.35 3.22
N ALA A 7 9.71 8.52 2.70
CA ALA A 7 9.68 9.76 3.46
C ALA A 7 8.70 9.70 4.64
N ILE A 8 7.51 9.13 4.44
CA ILE A 8 6.51 8.95 5.50
C ILE A 8 7.06 8.02 6.60
N VAL A 9 7.65 6.87 6.24
CA VAL A 9 8.21 5.93 7.23
C VAL A 9 9.37 6.56 8.00
N LEU A 10 10.28 7.25 7.31
CA LEU A 10 11.39 7.97 7.95
C LEU A 10 10.87 9.00 8.95
N PHE A 11 9.89 9.82 8.55
CA PHE A 11 9.28 10.81 9.43
C PHE A 11 8.65 10.16 10.67
N THR A 12 7.87 9.09 10.48
CA THR A 12 7.22 8.39 11.60
C THR A 12 8.26 7.82 12.58
N VAL A 13 9.30 7.15 12.10
CA VAL A 13 10.36 6.57 12.96
C VAL A 13 11.10 7.67 13.74
N VAL A 14 11.47 8.76 13.08
CA VAL A 14 12.14 9.89 13.74
C VAL A 14 11.22 10.57 14.75
N LEU A 15 9.94 10.75 14.43
CA LEU A 15 8.95 11.32 15.35
C LEU A 15 8.76 10.43 16.59
N THR A 16 8.65 9.11 16.41
CA THR A 16 8.54 8.16 17.52
C THR A 16 9.77 8.24 18.43
N LEU A 17 10.97 8.31 17.86
CA LEU A 17 12.20 8.47 18.63
C LEU A 17 12.22 9.79 19.42
N ALA A 18 11.87 10.91 18.76
CA ALA A 18 11.80 12.22 19.39
C ALA A 18 10.82 12.25 20.57
N LEU A 19 9.67 11.59 20.45
CA LEU A 19 8.67 11.49 21.52
C LEU A 19 9.05 10.51 22.64
N SER A 20 9.86 9.49 22.33
CA SER A 20 10.30 8.48 23.31
C SER A 20 11.41 8.94 24.25
N GLY A 21 12.10 10.05 23.92
CA GLY A 21 13.27 10.54 24.67
C GLY A 21 14.51 9.64 24.55
N ALA A 22 14.50 8.64 23.65
CA ALA A 22 15.63 7.76 23.40
C ALA A 22 16.76 8.50 22.66
N GLU A 23 18.02 8.15 22.96
CA GLU A 23 19.14 8.70 22.20
C GLU A 23 19.08 8.26 20.73
N PRO A 24 19.03 9.20 19.77
CA PRO A 24 18.96 8.88 18.36
C PRO A 24 20.29 8.27 17.89
N SER A 25 20.23 7.02 17.45
CA SER A 25 21.33 6.35 16.75
C SER A 25 20.96 6.17 15.28
N ALA A 26 21.80 6.66 14.37
CA ALA A 26 21.57 6.53 12.93
C ALA A 26 21.41 5.08 12.49
N LEU A 27 22.14 4.15 13.11
CA LEU A 27 22.02 2.72 12.84
C LEU A 27 20.65 2.18 13.29
N ARG A 28 20.17 2.58 14.47
CA ARG A 28 18.85 2.15 14.97
C ARG A 28 17.71 2.66 14.08
N VAL A 29 17.74 3.95 13.75
CA VAL A 29 16.77 4.57 12.83
C VAL A 29 16.72 3.80 11.50
N THR A 30 17.89 3.51 10.92
CA THR A 30 17.97 2.82 9.64
C THR A 30 17.39 1.40 9.73
N LEU A 31 17.74 0.65 10.77
CA LEU A 31 17.22 -0.70 10.99
C LEU A 31 15.71 -0.71 11.21
N ASP A 32 15.18 0.24 11.98
CA ASP A 32 13.74 0.35 12.25
C ASP A 32 12.97 0.68 10.96
N VAL A 33 13.46 1.63 10.17
CA VAL A 33 12.87 1.98 8.86
C VAL A 33 12.84 0.75 7.94
N VAL A 34 13.96 0.03 7.82
CA VAL A 34 14.05 -1.17 6.98
C VAL A 34 13.09 -2.25 7.46
N ARG A 35 13.02 -2.47 8.77
CA ARG A 35 12.14 -3.50 9.37
C ARG A 35 10.66 -3.18 9.13
N VAL A 36 10.25 -1.94 9.40
CA VAL A 36 8.85 -1.49 9.24
C VAL A 36 8.45 -1.51 7.76
N ALA A 37 9.34 -1.08 6.85
CA ALA A 37 9.10 -1.13 5.41
C ALA A 37 9.03 -2.58 4.89
N ALA A 38 9.96 -3.45 5.28
CA ALA A 38 9.98 -4.85 4.88
C ALA A 38 8.75 -5.61 5.37
N GLY A 39 8.32 -5.37 6.62
CA GLY A 39 7.06 -5.91 7.14
C GLY A 39 5.85 -5.49 6.31
N GLY A 40 5.79 -4.21 5.93
CA GLY A 40 4.76 -3.69 5.05
C GLY A 40 4.75 -4.40 3.71
N VAL A 41 5.90 -4.54 3.07
CA VAL A 41 6.04 -5.22 1.77
C VAL A 41 5.54 -6.67 1.83
N VAL A 42 5.92 -7.42 2.88
CA VAL A 42 5.49 -8.82 3.03
C VAL A 42 3.97 -8.92 3.18
N ILE A 43 3.38 -8.08 4.03
CA ILE A 43 1.93 -8.06 4.26
C ILE A 43 1.19 -7.65 2.98
N GLY A 44 1.63 -6.57 2.34
CA GLY A 44 1.07 -6.10 1.08
C GLY A 44 1.11 -7.16 -0.01
N ALA A 45 2.23 -7.86 -0.17
CA ALA A 45 2.35 -8.93 -1.14
C ALA A 45 1.39 -10.09 -0.87
N ALA A 46 1.18 -10.46 0.41
CA ALA A 46 0.20 -11.47 0.80
C ALA A 46 -1.24 -11.04 0.45
N PHE A 47 -1.61 -9.79 0.74
CA PHE A 47 -2.93 -9.25 0.39
C PHE A 47 -3.14 -9.14 -1.12
N GLY A 48 -2.13 -8.69 -1.88
CA GLY A 48 -2.19 -8.65 -3.34
C GLY A 48 -2.30 -10.05 -3.96
N ALA A 49 -1.69 -11.08 -3.35
CA ALA A 49 -1.88 -12.47 -3.75
C ALA A 49 -3.29 -12.99 -3.44
N ALA A 50 -3.84 -12.65 -2.27
CA ALA A 50 -5.22 -12.99 -1.93
C ALA A 50 -6.23 -12.30 -2.86
N ALA A 51 -6.00 -11.03 -3.21
CA ALA A 51 -6.79 -10.27 -4.17
C ALA A 51 -6.92 -11.00 -5.51
N TRP A 52 -5.79 -11.54 -5.99
CA TRP A 52 -5.76 -12.29 -7.23
C TRP A 52 -6.67 -13.52 -7.17
N LEU A 53 -6.71 -14.26 -6.06
CA LEU A 53 -7.63 -15.38 -5.90
C LEU A 53 -9.09 -14.91 -5.93
N ILE A 54 -9.39 -13.81 -5.25
CA ILE A 54 -10.75 -13.23 -5.19
C ILE A 54 -11.21 -12.78 -6.58
N PHE A 55 -10.32 -12.23 -7.40
CA PHE A 55 -10.65 -11.76 -8.76
C PHE A 55 -11.16 -12.89 -9.67
N HIS A 56 -10.80 -14.15 -9.40
CA HIS A 56 -11.32 -15.30 -10.14
C HIS A 56 -12.74 -15.66 -9.73
N CYS A 57 -13.14 -15.33 -8.50
CA CYS A 57 -14.48 -15.60 -7.98
C CYS A 57 -15.48 -14.49 -8.34
N VAL A 58 -15.00 -13.26 -8.56
CA VAL A 58 -15.84 -12.10 -8.86
C VAL A 58 -16.06 -11.95 -10.36
N ARG A 59 -17.31 -12.11 -10.81
CA ARG A 59 -17.67 -12.03 -12.24
C ARG A 59 -17.93 -10.60 -12.72
N GLU A 60 -18.45 -9.74 -11.85
CA GLU A 60 -18.79 -8.35 -12.21
C GLU A 60 -17.56 -7.43 -12.14
N GLU A 61 -17.40 -6.59 -13.16
CA GLU A 61 -16.27 -5.65 -13.24
C GLU A 61 -16.25 -4.66 -12.06
N LEU A 62 -17.41 -4.16 -11.65
CA LEU A 62 -17.52 -3.24 -10.51
C LEU A 62 -17.08 -3.92 -9.20
N GLY A 63 -17.34 -5.22 -9.04
CA GLY A 63 -16.84 -6.00 -7.91
C GLY A 63 -15.32 -6.09 -7.88
N LYS A 64 -14.67 -6.25 -9.05
CA LYS A 64 -13.19 -6.24 -9.15
C LYS A 64 -12.61 -4.87 -8.81
N VAL A 65 -13.27 -3.80 -9.24
CA VAL A 65 -12.90 -2.42 -8.88
C VAL A 65 -12.96 -2.22 -7.36
N LEU A 66 -14.08 -2.56 -6.72
CA LEU A 66 -14.20 -2.44 -5.26
C LEU A 66 -13.19 -3.32 -4.53
N CYS A 67 -12.89 -4.51 -5.05
CA CYS A 67 -11.88 -5.38 -4.48
C CYS A 67 -10.49 -4.72 -4.44
N THR A 68 -10.10 -3.93 -5.45
CA THR A 68 -8.82 -3.18 -5.39
C THR A 68 -8.78 -2.18 -4.22
N LEU A 69 -9.89 -1.47 -3.96
CA LEU A 69 -9.98 -0.55 -2.81
C LEU A 69 -9.92 -1.30 -1.49
N THR A 70 -10.66 -2.40 -1.39
CA THR A 70 -10.65 -3.24 -0.19
C THR A 70 -9.25 -3.78 0.09
N VAL A 71 -8.54 -4.26 -0.93
CA VAL A 71 -7.19 -4.82 -0.78
C VAL A 71 -6.20 -3.73 -0.37
N ALA A 72 -6.26 -2.56 -0.99
CA ALA A 72 -5.43 -1.42 -0.63
C ALA A 72 -5.62 -1.06 0.86
N TYR A 73 -6.86 -0.85 1.29
CA TYR A 73 -7.15 -0.43 2.67
C TYR A 73 -6.95 -1.55 3.70
N ALA A 74 -7.32 -2.79 3.39
CA ALA A 74 -7.13 -3.92 4.30
C ALA A 74 -5.65 -4.23 4.51
N SER A 75 -4.81 -4.15 3.46
CA SER A 75 -3.36 -4.33 3.59
C SER A 75 -2.73 -3.23 4.45
N PHE A 76 -3.19 -1.98 4.31
CA PHE A 76 -2.77 -0.88 5.15
C PHE A 76 -3.06 -1.16 6.63
N LEU A 77 -4.33 -1.43 6.96
CA LEU A 77 -4.76 -1.67 8.34
C LEU A 77 -4.07 -2.89 8.97
N ALA A 78 -3.89 -3.97 8.20
CA ALA A 78 -3.22 -5.16 8.68
C ALA A 78 -1.74 -4.91 9.03
N ALA A 79 -1.05 -4.08 8.24
CA ALA A 79 0.34 -3.72 8.52
C ALA A 79 0.46 -2.80 9.74
N GLU A 80 -0.39 -1.77 9.84
CA GLU A 80 -0.40 -0.86 11.00
C GLU A 80 -0.69 -1.62 12.31
N ALA A 81 -1.60 -2.60 12.28
CA ALA A 81 -1.96 -3.39 13.45
C ALA A 81 -0.79 -4.20 14.05
N VAL A 82 0.25 -4.47 13.27
CA VAL A 82 1.46 -5.18 13.73
C VAL A 82 2.70 -4.28 13.79
N GLY A 83 2.53 -2.95 13.66
CA GLY A 83 3.62 -1.98 13.68
C GLY A 83 4.49 -1.95 12.42
N ALA A 84 4.00 -2.50 11.30
CA ALA A 84 4.62 -2.38 9.99
C ALA A 84 4.05 -1.18 9.22
N SER A 85 4.70 -0.76 8.12
CA SER A 85 4.22 0.39 7.35
C SER A 85 3.00 0.03 6.52
N GLY A 86 1.85 0.64 6.85
CA GLY A 86 0.65 0.55 6.02
C GLY A 86 0.88 1.05 4.59
N VAL A 87 1.64 2.12 4.40
CA VAL A 87 1.90 2.70 3.07
C VAL A 87 2.70 1.74 2.18
N PHE A 88 3.75 1.10 2.71
CA PHE A 88 4.50 0.07 1.95
C PHE A 88 3.65 -1.18 1.70
N ALA A 89 2.74 -1.53 2.61
CA ALA A 89 1.80 -2.63 2.37
C ALA A 89 0.83 -2.31 1.22
N THR A 90 0.23 -1.14 1.20
CA THR A 90 -0.64 -0.71 0.10
C THR A 90 0.12 -0.67 -1.23
N LEU A 91 1.35 -0.14 -1.24
CA LEU A 91 2.19 -0.12 -2.44
C LEU A 91 2.50 -1.53 -2.94
N ALA A 92 2.95 -2.42 -2.06
CA ALA A 92 3.27 -3.80 -2.44
C ALA A 92 2.04 -4.56 -2.92
N ALA A 93 0.88 -4.38 -2.28
CA ALA A 93 -0.38 -4.95 -2.75
C ALA A 93 -0.75 -4.44 -4.15
N ALA A 94 -0.62 -3.13 -4.38
CA ALA A 94 -0.89 -2.53 -5.69
C ALA A 94 0.02 -3.08 -6.78
N LEU A 95 1.34 -3.16 -6.55
CA LEU A 95 2.30 -3.73 -7.51
C LEU A 95 1.97 -5.19 -7.86
N VAL A 96 1.54 -5.95 -6.87
CA VAL A 96 1.19 -7.37 -7.03
C VAL A 96 -0.11 -7.55 -7.79
N VAL A 97 -1.10 -6.69 -7.57
CA VAL A 97 -2.36 -6.67 -8.32
C VAL A 97 -2.11 -6.23 -9.76
N ASP A 98 -1.38 -5.14 -9.96
CA ASP A 98 -1.07 -4.55 -11.27
C ASP A 98 -0.38 -5.57 -12.19
N ALA A 99 0.69 -6.21 -11.70
CA ALA A 99 1.44 -7.23 -12.45
C ALA A 99 0.61 -8.46 -12.87
N ARG A 100 -0.54 -8.69 -12.23
CA ARG A 100 -1.40 -9.85 -12.51
C ARG A 100 -2.66 -9.50 -13.29
N VAL A 101 -3.21 -8.29 -13.12
CA VAL A 101 -4.38 -7.78 -13.86
C VAL A 101 -4.00 -7.53 -15.32
N GLU A 102 -2.84 -6.91 -15.57
CA GLU A 102 -2.37 -6.56 -16.92
C GLU A 102 -2.22 -7.76 -17.86
N ARG A 103 -2.08 -8.98 -17.30
CA ARG A 103 -1.90 -10.21 -18.07
C ARG A 103 -3.19 -10.94 -18.46
N ARG A 104 -4.34 -10.61 -17.87
CA ARG A 104 -5.54 -11.48 -17.93
C ARG A 104 -6.88 -10.78 -18.09
N GLU A 105 -6.97 -9.48 -17.86
CA GLU A 105 -8.24 -8.77 -17.81
C GLU A 105 -8.53 -7.93 -19.06
N SER A 106 -9.79 -7.54 -19.24
CA SER A 106 -10.24 -6.73 -20.39
C SER A 106 -9.66 -5.31 -20.34
N ALA A 107 -9.47 -4.70 -21.52
CA ALA A 107 -9.04 -3.30 -21.62
C ALA A 107 -10.02 -2.32 -20.94
N ASP A 108 -11.32 -2.66 -20.90
CA ASP A 108 -12.34 -1.85 -20.23
C ASP A 108 -12.14 -1.83 -18.71
N LEU A 109 -11.85 -2.98 -18.08
CA LEU A 109 -11.56 -3.04 -16.65
C LEU A 109 -10.30 -2.24 -16.30
N ALA A 110 -9.24 -2.35 -17.10
CA ALA A 110 -8.01 -1.58 -16.89
C ALA A 110 -8.25 -0.06 -16.96
N LEU A 111 -9.05 0.40 -17.94
CA LEU A 111 -9.45 1.80 -18.06
C LEU A 111 -10.27 2.27 -16.85
N ARG A 112 -11.24 1.47 -16.38
CA ARG A 112 -12.06 1.80 -15.21
C ARG A 112 -11.23 1.89 -13.93
N LEU A 113 -10.33 0.93 -13.70
CA LEU A 113 -9.41 0.95 -12.57
C LEU A 113 -8.51 2.19 -12.61
N GLY A 114 -7.87 2.44 -13.75
CA GLY A 114 -7.02 3.62 -13.93
C GLY A 114 -7.78 4.93 -13.71
N ALA A 115 -9.01 5.03 -14.22
CA ALA A 115 -9.85 6.21 -14.01
C ALA A 115 -10.20 6.44 -12.54
N LEU A 116 -10.63 5.40 -11.82
CA LEU A 116 -10.95 5.48 -10.39
C LEU A 116 -9.73 5.94 -9.59
N TRP A 117 -8.61 5.23 -9.72
CA TRP A 117 -7.40 5.51 -8.93
C TRP A 117 -6.83 6.89 -9.22
N ARG A 118 -6.96 7.37 -10.47
CA ARG A 118 -6.58 8.74 -10.84
C ARG A 118 -7.48 9.78 -10.19
N VAL A 119 -8.81 9.57 -10.16
CA VAL A 119 -9.74 10.48 -9.46
C VAL A 119 -9.42 10.51 -7.96
N LEU A 120 -9.19 9.36 -7.34
CA LEU A 120 -8.78 9.29 -5.94
C LEU A 120 -7.47 10.02 -5.67
N GLY A 121 -6.49 9.89 -6.56
CA GLY A 121 -5.24 10.65 -6.50
C GLY A 121 -5.46 12.17 -6.56
N TYR A 122 -6.36 12.64 -7.44
CA TYR A 122 -6.71 14.06 -7.51
C TYR A 122 -7.43 14.55 -6.25
N VAL A 123 -8.37 13.77 -5.72
CA VAL A 123 -9.07 14.11 -4.47
C VAL A 123 -8.08 14.20 -3.32
N ALA A 124 -7.17 13.23 -3.19
CA ALA A 124 -6.14 13.24 -2.16
C ALA A 124 -5.23 14.47 -2.28
N ALA A 125 -4.79 14.81 -3.50
CA ALA A 125 -4.01 16.01 -3.74
C ALA A 125 -4.78 17.29 -3.38
N ALA A 126 -6.05 17.40 -3.77
CA ALA A 126 -6.89 18.55 -3.47
C ALA A 126 -7.22 18.73 -1.98
N VAL A 127 -7.15 17.66 -1.18
CA VAL A 127 -7.29 17.73 0.28
C VAL A 127 -5.99 18.17 0.94
N LEU A 128 -4.84 17.85 0.34
CA LEU A 128 -3.52 18.15 0.89
C LEU A 128 -3.09 19.61 0.68
N PHE A 129 -3.56 20.26 -0.39
CA PHE A 129 -3.21 21.63 -0.80
C PHE A 129 -4.40 22.58 -0.67
#